data_AF-A0A0C3CT90-F1
#
_entry.id   AF-A0A0C3CT90-F1
#
_cell.length_a   1.000
_cell.length_b   1.000
_cell.length_c   1.000
_cell.angle_alpha   90.00
_cell.angle_beta   90.00
_cell.angle_gamma   90.00
#
_symmetry.space_group_name_H-M   'P 1'
#
loop_
_entity.id
_entity.type
_entity.pdbx_description
1 polymer ?
#
loop_
_entity_poly.entity_id
_entity_poly.type
_entity_poly.pdbx_seq_one_letter_code
_entity_poly.pdbx_strand_id
1 'polypeptide(L)'
;MPLAIDIPRARFNGRSQEFRKIFASEILDNYSLSARQNTVKFSKGWKESINDAEDHLDPVLLPHSFAHVLARDIQNNDAVHLAVTATAFPVKEHNEGDDLADELPEVRRYQKIVSNPGKLPSEGAESQDYAAGQALEYQAIHDGRLPPSPTFSTVAPPVQIYHPIFDHFTQLVNDHSVQPTNKDIKQAQDLMYCLSYIGREELPCNATIQEKMREILEADVHQETNDNGTSLDGIHMFVLKPELGDGGRDPSTQVGLSMKRTWIQEVKKEIREKSCCPTLMLVGGGPWLGVLGGAFTDKIIVQRLTDFMWCAHSTTEEDHRVYRLARVLVALRRSIHELEIFYKDISDPKNPPLTPGHTHPRFYPSPTSFIENGKTIRFKYTRILEDDAPCVAFQAKICDAVGEDSPDIVVKFSHVLSLGPMQMVVMDYVSHRGATPPNAIQQIEAVLCKLHCNGYVFGDLRSQNILFDEGAKVKFIDFDWSGRYDMNVQDSSLSAALQKRIDDEKKHVKSVDHYVCYPLNLSSDIRWAPGVGDLEPIRPGHDWFMLNRFPSS
;
A
#
# COMPACT_ATOMS: atom_id res chain seq x y z
N MET A 1 43.53 24.89 12.42
CA MET A 1 43.56 23.67 11.57
C MET A 1 42.63 22.64 12.19
N PRO A 2 41.49 22.31 11.57
CA PRO A 2 40.63 21.25 12.06
C PRO A 2 41.15 19.88 11.61
N LEU A 3 41.13 18.91 12.53
CA LEU A 3 41.63 17.54 12.34
C LEU A 3 40.85 16.80 11.24
N ALA A 4 41.59 16.19 10.32
CA ALA A 4 41.09 15.15 9.43
C ALA A 4 41.13 13.79 10.16
N ILE A 5 40.05 13.02 10.09
CA ILE A 5 40.02 11.64 10.57
C ILE A 5 40.24 10.74 9.36
N ASP A 6 41.39 10.08 9.30
CA ASP A 6 41.68 9.05 8.30
C ASP A 6 41.13 7.70 8.76
N ILE A 7 40.14 7.17 8.04
CA ILE A 7 39.59 5.84 8.31
C ILE A 7 40.36 4.80 7.47
N PRO A 8 41.04 3.81 8.08
CA PRO A 8 41.84 2.84 7.36
C PRO A 8 41.02 1.96 6.41
N ARG A 9 41.58 1.73 5.21
CA ARG A 9 41.00 0.98 4.09
C ARG A 9 40.55 -0.44 4.46
N ALA A 10 41.16 -1.06 5.47
CA ALA A 10 40.87 -2.41 5.93
C ALA A 10 39.55 -2.56 6.72
N ARG A 11 38.91 -1.46 7.16
CA ARG A 11 37.64 -1.52 7.89
C ARG A 11 36.40 -1.74 7.02
N PHE A 12 36.56 -1.83 5.69
CA PHE A 12 35.47 -2.09 4.76
C PHE A 12 35.80 -3.30 3.87
N ASN A 13 35.73 -4.50 4.45
CA ASN A 13 35.77 -5.75 3.67
C ASN A 13 34.35 -6.28 3.49
N GLY A 14 33.87 -6.35 2.25
CA GLY A 14 32.55 -6.87 1.87
C GLY A 14 31.96 -6.20 0.62
N ARG A 15 30.75 -6.62 0.20
CA ARG A 15 29.98 -6.15 -0.99
C ARG A 15 29.74 -4.62 -1.08
N SER A 16 30.19 -3.87 -0.10
CA SER A 16 30.18 -2.40 -0.02
C SER A 16 31.18 -1.70 -0.96
N GLN A 17 31.88 -2.41 -1.85
CA GLN A 17 32.65 -1.79 -2.94
C GLN A 17 31.79 -1.26 -4.10
N GLU A 18 30.63 -1.86 -4.39
CA GLU A 18 29.74 -1.42 -5.47
C GLU A 18 28.94 -0.17 -5.09
N PHE A 19 28.48 -0.10 -3.84
CA PHE A 19 27.80 1.08 -3.30
C PHE A 19 28.68 2.34 -3.27
N ARG A 20 30.02 2.21 -3.25
CA ARG A 20 30.91 3.38 -3.32
C ARG A 20 30.86 4.08 -4.66
N LYS A 21 30.72 3.35 -5.77
CA LYS A 21 30.63 3.96 -7.11
C LYS A 21 29.28 4.63 -7.30
N ILE A 22 28.21 3.99 -6.85
CA ILE A 22 26.84 4.49 -6.95
C ILE A 22 26.66 5.73 -6.08
N PHE A 23 27.05 5.67 -4.81
CA PHE A 23 26.93 6.78 -3.87
C PHE A 23 27.83 7.97 -4.23
N ALA A 24 29.02 7.71 -4.77
CA ALA A 24 29.88 8.79 -5.26
C ALA A 24 29.37 9.41 -6.58
N SER A 25 28.79 8.61 -7.48
CA SER A 25 28.19 9.10 -8.73
C SER A 25 26.95 9.94 -8.46
N GLU A 26 26.02 9.46 -7.62
CA GLU A 26 24.79 10.20 -7.29
C GLU A 26 25.06 11.54 -6.61
N ILE A 27 26.11 11.64 -5.79
CA ILE A 27 26.48 12.91 -5.15
C ILE A 27 27.17 13.88 -6.13
N LEU A 28 27.96 13.35 -7.09
CA LEU A 28 28.57 14.15 -8.16
C LEU A 28 27.52 14.67 -9.14
N ASP A 29 26.58 13.82 -9.53
CA ASP A 29 25.56 14.11 -10.55
C ASP A 29 24.46 15.03 -10.03
N ASN A 30 24.06 14.91 -8.76
CA ASN A 30 22.97 15.72 -8.20
C ASN A 30 23.40 17.06 -7.61
N TYR A 31 24.69 17.24 -7.25
CA TYR A 31 25.13 18.43 -6.50
C TYR A 31 26.32 19.19 -7.11
N SER A 32 26.82 18.80 -8.28
CA SER A 32 27.87 19.52 -9.05
C SER A 32 29.14 19.87 -8.25
N LEU A 33 29.53 19.04 -7.27
CA LEU A 33 30.72 19.26 -6.46
C LEU A 33 31.96 18.62 -7.11
N SER A 34 32.96 19.43 -7.47
CA SER A 34 34.20 18.92 -8.06
C SER A 34 35.10 18.27 -7.00
N ALA A 35 35.20 16.94 -6.99
CA ALA A 35 36.22 16.23 -6.22
C ALA A 35 36.92 15.18 -7.10
N ARG A 36 38.25 15.14 -7.05
CA ARG A 36 39.04 14.09 -7.73
C ARG A 36 38.80 12.76 -7.00
N GLN A 37 38.51 11.73 -7.80
CA GLN A 37 38.02 10.38 -7.46
C GLN A 37 38.63 9.64 -6.26
N ASN A 38 39.74 10.12 -5.67
CA ASN A 38 40.48 9.39 -4.64
C ASN A 38 40.62 10.11 -3.28
N THR A 39 40.04 11.30 -3.09
CA THR A 39 40.02 11.96 -1.77
C THR A 39 38.78 12.85 -1.60
N VAL A 40 37.78 12.38 -0.86
CA VAL A 40 36.65 13.23 -0.46
C VAL A 40 37.04 14.01 0.79
N LYS A 41 37.08 15.34 0.69
CA LYS A 41 37.19 16.26 1.83
C LYS A 41 35.93 17.11 1.88
N PHE A 42 35.31 17.20 3.05
CA PHE A 42 34.18 18.11 3.29
C PHE A 42 34.69 19.43 3.87
N SER A 43 34.17 20.54 3.38
CA SER A 43 34.33 21.87 3.99
C SER A 43 32.97 22.52 4.19
N LYS A 44 32.72 23.06 5.38
CA LYS A 44 31.42 23.60 5.81
C LYS A 44 31.42 25.12 5.68
N GLY A 45 30.35 25.68 5.10
CA GLY A 45 30.06 27.11 5.16
C GLY A 45 29.01 27.54 4.14
N TRP A 46 27.73 27.37 4.45
CA TRP A 46 26.64 28.10 3.80
C TRP A 46 26.01 29.02 4.84
N LYS A 47 26.01 30.33 4.55
CA LYS A 47 25.39 31.41 5.31
C LYS A 47 24.58 32.23 4.31
N GLU A 48 23.30 31.92 4.16
CA GLU A 48 22.26 32.79 3.58
C GLU A 48 20.88 32.16 3.89
N SER A 49 19.83 32.98 3.94
CA SER A 49 18.53 32.60 4.51
C SER A 49 17.62 31.91 3.48
N ILE A 50 16.73 31.03 3.94
CA ILE A 50 15.84 30.20 3.10
C ILE A 50 14.89 31.03 2.22
N ASN A 51 14.65 32.29 2.58
CA ASN A 51 13.73 33.18 1.87
C ASN A 51 14.31 33.69 0.54
N ASP A 52 15.64 33.68 0.37
CA ASP A 52 16.29 34.09 -0.89
C ASP A 52 16.27 32.97 -1.96
N ALA A 53 15.79 31.77 -1.60
CA ALA A 53 15.66 30.63 -2.51
C ALA A 53 14.28 30.52 -3.19
N GLU A 54 13.24 31.19 -2.66
CA GLU A 54 11.87 31.08 -3.20
C GLU A 54 11.70 31.78 -4.57
N ASP A 55 12.52 32.79 -4.88
CA ASP A 55 12.49 33.50 -6.18
C ASP A 55 13.23 32.74 -7.32
N HIS A 56 13.87 31.59 -7.01
CA HIS A 56 14.67 30.81 -7.96
C HIS A 56 14.33 29.32 -8.00
N LEU A 57 13.26 28.89 -7.34
CA LEU A 57 12.80 27.51 -7.37
C LEU A 57 11.53 27.39 -8.22
N ASP A 58 11.72 27.02 -9.49
CA ASP A 58 10.62 26.54 -10.31
C ASP A 58 9.97 25.32 -9.61
N PRO A 59 8.63 25.24 -9.53
CA PRO A 59 7.95 24.10 -8.93
C PRO A 59 8.34 22.81 -9.65
N VAL A 60 8.68 21.78 -8.88
CA VAL A 60 8.97 20.45 -9.40
C VAL A 60 7.68 19.85 -9.94
N LEU A 61 7.46 20.07 -11.24
CA LEU A 61 6.51 19.30 -12.03
C LEU A 61 7.02 17.86 -12.08
N LEU A 62 6.21 16.93 -11.55
CA LEU A 62 6.44 15.49 -11.72
C LEU A 62 6.66 15.21 -13.21
N PRO A 63 7.81 14.64 -13.63
CA PRO A 63 8.22 14.81 -15.02
C PRO A 63 7.22 14.20 -15.99
N HIS A 64 6.74 12.97 -15.78
CA HIS A 64 5.97 12.27 -16.81
C HIS A 64 5.08 11.16 -16.21
N SER A 65 3.85 11.01 -16.71
CA SER A 65 3.08 9.76 -16.53
C SER A 65 3.75 8.64 -17.33
N PHE A 66 3.52 7.37 -16.97
CA PHE A 66 4.02 6.20 -17.73
C PHE A 66 3.64 6.27 -19.22
N ALA A 67 2.44 6.78 -19.52
CA ALA A 67 1.98 7.06 -20.88
C ALA A 67 2.85 8.12 -21.59
N HIS A 68 3.35 9.13 -20.88
CA HIS A 68 4.20 10.19 -21.42
C HIS A 68 5.66 9.72 -21.63
N VAL A 69 6.13 8.73 -20.86
CA VAL A 69 7.40 8.02 -21.10
C VAL A 69 7.30 7.15 -22.36
N LEU A 70 6.17 6.47 -22.57
CA LEU A 70 5.92 5.68 -23.78
C LEU A 70 5.69 6.56 -25.03
N ALA A 71 5.06 7.73 -24.89
CA ALA A 71 4.78 8.65 -26.01
C ALA A 71 6.04 9.27 -26.63
N ARG A 72 7.17 9.31 -25.91
CA ARG A 72 8.44 9.84 -26.46
C ARG A 72 9.17 8.86 -27.38
N ASP A 73 8.89 7.57 -27.27
CA ASP A 73 9.54 6.50 -28.05
C ASP A 73 8.59 5.81 -29.05
N ILE A 74 7.31 6.20 -29.10
CA ILE A 74 6.28 5.57 -29.94
C ILE A 74 5.71 6.58 -30.95
N GLN A 75 6.05 6.45 -32.22
CA GLN A 75 5.55 7.30 -33.32
C GLN A 75 4.06 7.08 -33.66
N ASN A 76 3.33 6.23 -32.93
CA ASN A 76 1.92 5.95 -33.20
C ASN A 76 1.16 5.63 -31.90
N ASN A 77 0.43 6.63 -31.39
CA ASN A 77 -0.31 6.61 -30.11
C ASN A 77 -1.49 5.62 -30.08
N ASP A 78 -1.84 4.97 -31.20
CA ASP A 78 -3.05 4.16 -31.34
C ASP A 78 -2.95 2.71 -30.81
N ALA A 79 -1.79 2.28 -30.31
CA ALA A 79 -1.48 0.85 -30.11
C ALA A 79 -1.29 0.40 -28.65
N VAL A 80 -1.23 1.30 -27.67
CA VAL A 80 -1.04 0.93 -26.26
C VAL A 80 -1.91 1.84 -25.41
N HIS A 81 -3.07 1.33 -24.99
CA HIS A 81 -3.84 1.93 -23.90
C HIS A 81 -3.79 0.95 -22.73
N LEU A 82 -3.44 1.45 -21.55
CA LEU A 82 -3.74 0.77 -20.29
C LEU A 82 -5.27 0.78 -20.18
N ALA A 83 -5.90 -0.33 -20.49
CA ALA A 83 -7.32 -0.57 -20.23
C ALA A 83 -7.45 -1.46 -19.00
N VAL A 84 -8.58 -1.45 -18.30
CA VAL A 84 -9.00 -2.58 -17.43
C VAL A 84 -10.51 -2.73 -17.61
N THR A 85 -11.00 -3.96 -17.78
CA THR A 85 -12.43 -4.30 -17.65
C THR A 85 -12.63 -5.22 -16.46
N ALA A 86 -13.60 -4.90 -15.61
CA ALA A 86 -14.33 -5.91 -14.87
C ALA A 86 -15.45 -6.45 -15.76
N THR A 87 -15.51 -7.76 -15.95
CA THR A 87 -16.78 -8.39 -16.32
C THR A 87 -17.78 -8.11 -15.21
N ALA A 88 -18.97 -7.60 -15.55
CA ALA A 88 -20.07 -7.58 -14.60
C ALA A 88 -20.25 -8.99 -14.05
N PHE A 89 -20.13 -9.15 -12.72
CA PHE A 89 -20.64 -10.35 -12.08
C PHE A 89 -22.08 -10.53 -12.53
N PRO A 90 -22.47 -11.70 -13.06
CA PRO A 90 -23.88 -12.02 -13.13
C PRO A 90 -24.38 -11.94 -11.70
N VAL A 91 -25.29 -11.00 -11.45
CA VAL A 91 -26.16 -11.09 -10.28
C VAL A 91 -26.72 -12.50 -10.37
N LYS A 92 -26.35 -13.38 -9.43
CA LYS A 92 -27.06 -14.66 -9.30
C LYS A 92 -28.52 -14.28 -9.22
N GLU A 93 -29.33 -14.70 -10.19
CA GLU A 93 -30.78 -14.60 -10.08
C GLU A 93 -31.16 -15.30 -8.77
N HIS A 94 -31.32 -14.49 -7.73
CA HIS A 94 -31.80 -14.93 -6.45
C HIS A 94 -33.31 -14.83 -6.53
N ASN A 95 -33.95 -15.97 -6.27
CA ASN A 95 -35.40 -16.15 -6.25
C ASN A 95 -36.14 -14.90 -5.78
N GLU A 96 -37.05 -14.42 -6.62
CA GLU A 96 -37.99 -13.34 -6.33
C GLU A 96 -38.66 -13.59 -4.97
N GLY A 97 -38.30 -12.79 -3.96
CA GLY A 97 -38.88 -12.92 -2.63
C GLY A 97 -38.24 -12.15 -1.48
N ASP A 98 -37.27 -11.25 -1.69
CA ASP A 98 -36.70 -10.42 -0.61
C ASP A 98 -36.63 -8.95 -1.04
N ASP A 99 -37.14 -8.05 -0.20
CA ASP A 99 -37.18 -6.58 -0.36
C ASP A 99 -35.78 -5.90 -0.41
N LEU A 100 -34.71 -6.66 -0.70
CA LEU A 100 -33.29 -6.27 -0.64
C LEU A 100 -32.65 -6.00 -2.02
N ALA A 101 -33.41 -6.06 -3.12
CA ALA A 101 -32.88 -6.08 -4.49
C ALA A 101 -32.02 -4.85 -4.89
N ASP A 102 -32.21 -3.69 -4.25
CA ASP A 102 -31.57 -2.42 -4.63
C ASP A 102 -30.28 -2.07 -3.85
N GLU A 103 -29.86 -2.90 -2.89
CA GLU A 103 -28.72 -2.58 -2.01
C GLU A 103 -27.38 -3.12 -2.52
N LEU A 104 -26.35 -2.26 -2.56
CA LEU A 104 -25.00 -2.60 -3.04
C LEU A 104 -24.35 -3.72 -2.21
N PRO A 105 -23.59 -4.66 -2.82
CA PRO A 105 -22.98 -5.79 -2.12
C PRO A 105 -22.11 -5.40 -0.91
N GLU A 106 -21.32 -4.33 -1.04
CA GLU A 106 -20.48 -3.79 0.03
C GLU A 106 -21.29 -3.31 1.24
N VAL A 107 -22.48 -2.77 1.02
CA VAL A 107 -23.39 -2.33 2.10
C VAL A 107 -23.93 -3.54 2.85
N ARG A 108 -24.33 -4.61 2.13
CA ARG A 108 -24.81 -5.85 2.75
C ARG A 108 -23.71 -6.51 3.60
N ARG A 109 -22.48 -6.58 3.09
CA ARG A 109 -21.32 -7.10 3.85
C ARG A 109 -21.06 -6.27 5.10
N TYR A 110 -21.05 -4.96 4.98
CA TYR A 110 -20.93 -4.04 6.10
C TYR A 110 -22.02 -4.25 7.17
N GLN A 111 -23.30 -4.27 6.78
CA GLN A 111 -24.42 -4.48 7.71
C GLN A 111 -24.32 -5.84 8.41
N LYS A 112 -23.86 -6.86 7.70
CA LYS A 112 -23.59 -8.18 8.29
C LYS A 112 -22.51 -8.10 9.36
N ILE A 113 -21.44 -7.33 9.16
CA ILE A 113 -20.41 -7.09 10.20
C ILE A 113 -21.02 -6.36 11.41
N VAL A 114 -21.77 -5.27 11.17
CA VAL A 114 -22.40 -4.47 12.24
C VAL A 114 -23.35 -5.30 13.09
N SER A 115 -24.12 -6.18 12.46
CA SER A 115 -25.11 -7.03 13.15
C SER A 115 -24.48 -8.22 13.89
N ASN A 116 -23.18 -8.47 13.72
CA ASN A 116 -22.51 -9.67 14.21
C ASN A 116 -21.26 -9.31 15.04
N PRO A 117 -21.42 -8.97 16.33
CA PRO A 117 -20.33 -8.50 17.17
C PRO A 117 -19.20 -9.51 17.40
N GLY A 118 -19.49 -10.80 17.23
CA GLY A 118 -18.53 -11.86 17.52
C GLY A 118 -18.28 -12.03 19.02
N LYS A 119 -17.23 -12.79 19.35
CA LYS A 119 -16.78 -13.01 20.73
C LYS A 119 -16.25 -11.72 21.36
N LEU A 120 -16.10 -11.72 22.68
CA LEU A 120 -15.41 -10.62 23.36
C LEU A 120 -13.96 -10.54 22.84
N PRO A 121 -13.34 -9.34 22.74
CA PRO A 121 -11.98 -9.21 22.19
C PRO A 121 -10.95 -10.09 22.93
N SER A 122 -11.10 -10.22 24.24
CA SER A 122 -10.27 -11.07 25.09
C SER A 122 -10.40 -12.55 24.75
N GLU A 123 -11.61 -13.06 24.55
CA GLU A 123 -11.89 -14.45 24.16
C GLU A 123 -11.51 -14.72 22.69
N GLY A 124 -11.95 -13.84 21.79
CA GLY A 124 -11.72 -13.97 20.35
C GLY A 124 -10.25 -13.86 19.94
N ALA A 125 -9.38 -13.31 20.80
CA ALA A 125 -7.93 -13.26 20.58
C ALA A 125 -7.20 -14.56 20.93
N GLU A 126 -7.89 -15.54 21.53
CA GLU A 126 -7.34 -16.89 21.69
C GLU A 126 -7.19 -17.56 20.32
N SER A 127 -6.11 -18.30 20.11
CA SER A 127 -5.72 -18.77 18.77
C SER A 127 -6.80 -19.60 18.05
N GLN A 128 -7.50 -20.46 18.79
CA GLN A 128 -8.60 -21.28 18.25
C GLN A 128 -9.81 -20.42 17.86
N ASP A 129 -10.16 -19.46 18.71
CA ASP A 129 -11.32 -18.60 18.51
C ASP A 129 -11.07 -17.57 17.41
N TYR A 130 -9.84 -17.05 17.32
CA TYR A 130 -9.43 -16.18 16.23
C TYR A 130 -9.47 -16.93 14.90
N ALA A 131 -8.96 -18.16 14.85
CA ALA A 131 -9.02 -18.98 13.65
C ALA A 131 -10.48 -19.30 13.24
N ALA A 132 -11.36 -19.57 14.20
CA ALA A 132 -12.78 -19.76 13.92
C ALA A 132 -13.46 -18.48 13.39
N GLY A 133 -13.12 -17.32 13.95
CA GLY A 133 -13.57 -16.02 13.46
C GLY A 133 -13.07 -15.72 12.05
N GLN A 134 -11.80 -15.99 11.78
CA GLN A 134 -11.18 -15.79 10.46
C GLN A 134 -11.73 -16.72 9.36
N ALA A 135 -12.42 -17.81 9.73
CA ALA A 135 -13.12 -18.67 8.78
C ALA A 135 -14.48 -18.11 8.31
N LEU A 136 -14.95 -17.01 8.91
CA LEU A 136 -16.25 -16.40 8.60
C LEU A 136 -16.03 -14.97 8.11
N GLU A 137 -16.40 -14.68 6.85
CA GLU A 137 -16.14 -13.39 6.18
C GLU A 137 -16.58 -12.16 6.99
N TYR A 138 -17.74 -12.21 7.64
CA TYR A 138 -18.28 -11.11 8.47
C TYR A 138 -17.69 -11.05 9.89
N GLN A 139 -16.93 -12.08 10.29
CA GLN A 139 -16.18 -12.07 11.54
C GLN A 139 -14.70 -11.71 11.36
N ALA A 140 -14.16 -11.98 10.17
CA ALA A 140 -12.75 -11.84 9.86
C ALA A 140 -12.21 -10.43 10.08
N ILE A 141 -10.95 -10.37 10.51
CA ILE A 141 -10.13 -9.18 10.46
C ILE A 141 -9.16 -9.37 9.30
N HIS A 142 -9.17 -8.45 8.35
CA HIS A 142 -8.28 -8.46 7.21
C HIS A 142 -6.90 -7.94 7.62
N ASP A 143 -6.15 -8.81 8.30
CA ASP A 143 -4.81 -8.56 8.82
C ASP A 143 -3.76 -9.52 8.23
N GLY A 144 -4.15 -10.30 7.21
CA GLY A 144 -3.32 -11.29 6.53
C GLY A 144 -3.19 -12.65 7.23
N ARG A 145 -3.79 -12.85 8.42
CA ARG A 145 -3.73 -14.13 9.12
C ARG A 145 -4.81 -15.10 8.60
N LEU A 146 -4.45 -16.37 8.44
CA LEU A 146 -5.32 -17.37 7.82
C LEU A 146 -5.80 -18.42 8.83
N PRO A 147 -7.06 -18.90 8.72
CA PRO A 147 -7.49 -20.11 9.40
C PRO A 147 -6.87 -21.37 8.74
N PRO A 148 -6.96 -22.56 9.36
CA PRO A 148 -6.41 -23.80 8.81
C PRO A 148 -6.94 -24.20 7.42
N SER A 149 -8.12 -23.72 7.04
CA SER A 149 -8.74 -23.99 5.73
C SER A 149 -9.41 -22.71 5.23
N PRO A 150 -8.64 -21.77 4.64
CA PRO A 150 -9.16 -20.49 4.20
C PRO A 150 -10.09 -20.65 3.00
N THR A 151 -11.25 -19.99 3.04
CA THR A 151 -12.24 -19.96 1.94
C THR A 151 -12.29 -18.60 1.23
N PHE A 152 -11.63 -17.59 1.78
CA PHE A 152 -11.45 -16.25 1.22
C PHE A 152 -10.12 -15.66 1.73
N SER A 153 -9.64 -14.61 1.07
CA SER A 153 -8.41 -13.93 1.46
C SER A 153 -8.65 -12.95 2.62
N THR A 154 -7.78 -12.99 3.63
CA THR A 154 -7.71 -11.99 4.71
C THR A 154 -6.65 -10.92 4.45
N VAL A 155 -6.02 -10.93 3.27
CA VAL A 155 -5.18 -9.84 2.80
C VAL A 155 -6.09 -8.75 2.22
N ALA A 156 -5.91 -7.52 2.67
CA ALA A 156 -6.64 -6.36 2.18
C ALA A 156 -5.67 -5.31 1.62
N PRO A 157 -6.17 -4.37 0.79
CA PRO A 157 -5.38 -3.26 0.32
C PRO A 157 -4.79 -2.45 1.49
N PRO A 158 -3.64 -1.80 1.31
CA PRO A 158 -3.02 -1.00 2.36
C PRO A 158 -3.95 0.09 2.91
N VAL A 159 -4.01 0.23 4.23
CA VAL A 159 -4.91 1.19 4.91
C VAL A 159 -4.70 2.64 4.44
N GLN A 160 -3.50 2.95 3.96
CA GLN A 160 -3.09 4.24 3.37
C GLN A 160 -4.01 4.69 2.23
N ILE A 161 -4.60 3.77 1.47
CA ILE A 161 -5.51 4.17 0.38
C ILE A 161 -6.83 4.70 0.92
N TYR A 162 -7.30 4.20 2.07
CA TYR A 162 -8.60 4.54 2.64
C TYR A 162 -8.58 5.82 3.46
N HIS A 163 -7.44 6.16 4.08
CA HIS A 163 -7.31 7.42 4.80
C HIS A 163 -5.86 7.94 4.79
N PRO A 164 -5.63 9.23 4.48
CA PRO A 164 -4.29 9.81 4.36
C PRO A 164 -3.48 9.78 5.66
N ILE A 165 -4.15 9.67 6.82
CA ILE A 165 -3.47 9.65 8.12
C ILE A 165 -2.41 8.56 8.24
N PHE A 166 -2.64 7.39 7.63
CA PHE A 166 -1.74 6.26 7.76
C PHE A 166 -0.45 6.50 6.97
N ASP A 167 -0.57 7.09 5.78
CA ASP A 167 0.59 7.50 4.99
C ASP A 167 1.32 8.66 5.69
N HIS A 168 0.59 9.63 6.22
CA HIS A 168 1.16 10.73 7.00
C HIS A 168 1.97 10.23 8.21
N PHE A 169 1.43 9.29 8.99
CA PHE A 169 2.15 8.66 10.09
C PHE A 169 3.45 7.98 9.61
N THR A 170 3.36 7.14 8.57
CA THR A 170 4.53 6.42 8.04
C THR A 170 5.58 7.39 7.48
N GLN A 171 5.17 8.48 6.83
CA GLN A 171 6.07 9.54 6.37
C GLN A 171 6.76 10.22 7.54
N LEU A 172 6.03 10.63 8.59
CA LEU A 172 6.61 11.28 9.78
C LEU A 172 7.65 10.38 10.50
N VAL A 173 7.43 9.07 10.54
CA VAL A 173 8.38 8.12 11.14
C VAL A 173 9.68 8.04 10.32
N ASN A 174 9.58 8.14 9.00
CA ASN A 174 10.72 8.00 8.09
C ASN A 174 11.37 9.34 7.71
N ASP A 175 10.71 10.47 7.99
CA ASP A 175 11.21 11.80 7.71
C ASP A 175 12.33 12.18 8.70
N HIS A 176 13.54 12.35 8.17
CA HIS A 176 14.71 12.75 8.96
C HIS A 176 14.76 14.26 9.27
N SER A 177 13.91 15.06 8.64
CA SER A 177 13.76 16.49 8.90
C SER A 177 12.90 16.77 10.14
N VAL A 178 11.97 15.87 10.46
CA VAL A 178 11.17 15.94 11.70
C VAL A 178 11.95 15.29 12.85
N GLN A 179 12.49 16.13 13.74
CA GLN A 179 13.28 15.67 14.88
C GLN A 179 12.50 15.76 16.21
N PRO A 180 12.49 14.69 17.02
CA PRO A 180 12.03 14.75 18.40
C PRO A 180 12.78 15.84 19.19
N THR A 181 12.07 16.55 20.06
CA THR A 181 12.67 17.52 20.97
C THR A 181 13.42 16.81 22.10
N ASN A 182 14.26 17.55 22.83
CA ASN A 182 14.90 17.02 24.05
C ASN A 182 13.88 16.55 25.10
N LYS A 183 12.66 17.13 25.12
CA LYS A 183 11.57 16.67 25.99
C LYS A 183 11.09 15.30 25.53
N ASP A 184 10.81 15.14 24.24
CA ASP A 184 10.32 13.88 23.67
C ASP A 184 11.31 12.73 23.89
N ILE A 185 12.61 12.99 23.71
CA ILE A 185 13.68 12.00 23.93
C ILE A 185 13.71 11.55 25.40
N LYS A 186 13.62 12.49 26.36
CA LYS A 186 13.58 12.16 27.79
C LYS A 186 12.34 11.36 28.16
N GLN A 187 11.17 11.76 27.65
CA GLN A 187 9.93 11.03 27.92
C GLN A 187 9.98 9.61 27.32
N ALA A 188 10.55 9.44 26.12
CA ALA A 188 10.76 8.12 25.54
C ALA A 188 11.72 7.27 26.37
N GLN A 189 12.82 7.86 26.88
CA GLN A 189 13.76 7.16 27.76
C GLN A 189 13.11 6.73 29.08
N ASP A 190 12.32 7.61 29.70
CA ASP A 190 11.58 7.31 30.92
C ASP A 190 10.54 6.21 30.70
N LEU A 191 9.86 6.23 29.55
CA LEU A 191 8.95 5.16 29.15
C LEU A 191 9.70 3.84 28.97
N MET A 192 10.85 3.82 28.28
CA MET A 192 11.67 2.61 28.11
C MET A 192 12.12 2.03 29.46
N TYR A 193 12.44 2.90 30.43
CA TYR A 193 12.77 2.47 31.78
C TYR A 193 11.58 1.76 32.45
N CYS A 194 10.37 2.33 32.36
CA CYS A 194 9.15 1.69 32.88
C CYS A 194 8.86 0.34 32.20
N LEU A 195 8.96 0.27 30.87
CA LEU A 195 8.70 -0.95 30.10
C LEU A 195 9.72 -2.06 30.36
N SER A 196 10.88 -1.76 30.96
CA SER A 196 11.91 -2.74 31.30
C SER A 196 11.62 -3.56 32.56
N TYR A 197 10.64 -3.14 33.36
CA TYR A 197 10.28 -3.83 34.60
C TYR A 197 9.40 -5.05 34.34
N ILE A 198 9.90 -6.22 34.73
CA ILE A 198 9.13 -7.47 34.76
C ILE A 198 8.41 -7.56 36.11
N GLY A 199 7.10 -7.29 36.15
CA GLY A 199 6.31 -7.24 37.39
C GLY A 199 5.24 -8.33 37.48
N ARG A 200 5.18 -9.04 38.63
CA ARG A 200 4.22 -10.14 38.93
C ARG A 200 2.86 -9.69 39.49
N GLU A 201 2.60 -8.39 39.66
CA GLU A 201 1.33 -7.88 40.22
C GLU A 201 0.77 -6.70 39.39
N GLU A 202 -0.50 -6.80 39.01
CA GLU A 202 -1.13 -6.14 37.85
C GLU A 202 -1.43 -4.63 37.93
N LEU A 203 -1.12 -3.88 39.00
CA LEU A 203 -1.80 -2.58 39.20
C LEU A 203 -0.94 -1.30 39.28
N PRO A 204 0.29 -1.25 39.83
CA PRO A 204 1.08 -0.01 39.85
C PRO A 204 1.80 0.31 38.52
N CYS A 205 2.25 -0.72 37.79
CA CYS A 205 3.09 -0.55 36.59
C CYS A 205 2.26 -0.06 35.38
N ASN A 206 1.09 -0.65 35.16
CA ASN A 206 0.20 -0.29 34.05
C ASN A 206 -0.32 1.16 34.18
N ALA A 207 -0.72 1.59 35.38
CA ALA A 207 -1.15 2.96 35.62
C ALA A 207 -0.04 3.98 35.31
N THR A 208 1.20 3.68 35.73
CA THR A 208 2.37 4.51 35.44
C THR A 208 2.66 4.59 33.94
N ILE A 209 2.57 3.47 33.21
CA ILE A 209 2.78 3.45 31.77
C ILE A 209 1.66 4.21 31.04
N GLN A 210 0.40 4.04 31.45
CA GLN A 210 -0.72 4.79 30.89
C GLN A 210 -0.57 6.30 31.10
N GLU A 211 -0.15 6.73 32.29
CA GLU A 211 0.10 8.14 32.59
C GLU A 211 1.20 8.71 31.68
N LYS A 212 2.35 8.01 31.57
CA LYS A 212 3.42 8.41 30.66
C LYS A 212 2.97 8.45 29.20
N MET A 213 2.18 7.48 28.76
CA MET A 213 1.63 7.48 27.39
C MET A 213 0.68 8.66 27.17
N ARG A 214 -0.18 8.99 28.13
CA ARG A 214 -1.06 10.16 28.07
C ARG A 214 -0.26 11.46 27.95
N GLU A 215 0.82 11.59 28.72
CA GLU A 215 1.71 12.75 28.65
C GLU A 215 2.48 12.85 27.34
N ILE A 216 2.92 11.72 26.78
CA ILE A 216 3.70 11.68 25.54
C ILE A 216 2.81 11.95 24.33
N LEU A 217 1.65 11.27 24.28
CA LEU A 217 0.71 11.35 23.17
C LEU A 217 -0.20 12.58 23.24
N GLU A 218 -0.22 13.26 24.40
CA GLU A 218 -1.09 14.42 24.65
C GLU A 218 -2.57 14.12 24.35
N ALA A 219 -2.97 12.87 24.55
CA ALA A 219 -4.28 12.32 24.24
C ALA A 219 -4.70 11.30 25.29
N ASP A 220 -6.01 11.10 25.47
CA ASP A 220 -6.52 10.18 26.48
C ASP A 220 -6.20 8.73 26.14
N VAL A 221 -5.48 8.03 27.02
CA VAL A 221 -5.13 6.63 26.86
C VAL A 221 -6.05 5.79 27.74
N HIS A 222 -6.87 4.95 27.10
CA HIS A 222 -7.73 3.96 27.76
C HIS A 222 -7.20 2.56 27.46
N GLN A 223 -6.70 1.85 28.48
CA GLN A 223 -6.40 0.42 28.36
C GLN A 223 -7.69 -0.37 28.44
N GLU A 224 -7.84 -1.41 27.62
CA GLU A 224 -8.93 -2.37 27.80
C GLU A 224 -8.81 -3.09 29.14
N THR A 225 -9.56 -2.62 30.14
CA THR A 225 -9.86 -3.39 31.35
C THR A 225 -11.17 -4.11 31.13
N ASN A 226 -11.10 -5.44 31.16
CA ASN A 226 -12.15 -6.38 30.79
C ASN A 226 -13.54 -6.02 31.36
N ASP A 227 -14.55 -6.28 30.51
CA ASP A 227 -15.96 -6.65 30.79
C ASP A 227 -17.01 -5.77 30.10
N ASN A 228 -16.74 -4.50 29.79
CA ASN A 228 -17.71 -3.64 29.06
C ASN A 228 -17.19 -2.99 27.75
N GLY A 229 -15.92 -3.22 27.38
CA GLY A 229 -15.44 -3.02 26.00
C GLY A 229 -15.57 -1.61 25.40
N THR A 230 -15.36 -0.54 26.18
CA THR A 230 -15.38 0.83 25.66
C THR A 230 -14.08 1.58 25.97
N SER A 231 -13.24 1.77 24.95
CA SER A 231 -12.59 3.07 24.76
C SER A 231 -13.71 4.04 24.34
N LEU A 232 -13.87 5.15 25.05
CA LEU A 232 -15.01 6.06 24.86
C LEU A 232 -15.10 6.63 23.44
N ASP A 233 -13.96 6.78 22.75
CA ASP A 233 -13.92 7.58 21.52
C ASP A 233 -13.74 6.75 20.25
N GLY A 234 -13.05 5.61 20.31
CA GLY A 234 -12.81 4.73 19.16
C GLY A 234 -11.80 5.28 18.13
N ILE A 235 -11.31 6.51 18.33
CA ILE A 235 -10.36 7.24 17.47
C ILE A 235 -8.96 6.60 17.53
N HIS A 236 -8.53 6.26 18.74
CA HIS A 236 -7.30 5.54 19.01
C HIS A 236 -7.54 4.51 20.13
N MET A 237 -6.75 3.44 20.10
CA MET A 237 -6.88 2.34 21.05
C MET A 237 -5.53 1.93 21.60
N PHE A 238 -5.54 1.49 22.85
CA PHE A 238 -4.35 1.06 23.56
C PHE A 238 -4.56 -0.31 24.21
N VAL A 239 -3.76 -1.29 23.79
CA VAL A 239 -3.72 -2.62 24.40
C VAL A 239 -2.28 -2.96 24.74
N LEU A 240 -1.95 -2.87 26.02
CA LEU A 240 -0.66 -3.27 26.57
C LEU A 240 -0.86 -4.42 27.54
N LYS A 241 -0.08 -5.49 27.35
CA LYS A 241 -0.05 -6.64 28.26
C LYS A 241 1.16 -6.56 29.20
N PRO A 242 1.12 -7.26 30.36
CA PRO A 242 2.29 -7.35 31.23
C PRO A 242 3.53 -7.84 30.48
N GLU A 243 3.40 -8.97 29.76
CA GLU A 243 4.39 -9.46 28.81
C GLU A 243 3.74 -9.87 27.48
N LEU A 244 4.57 -9.92 26.43
CA LEU A 244 4.10 -10.37 25.13
C LEU A 244 3.74 -11.87 25.18
N GLY A 245 2.46 -12.18 24.95
CA GLY A 245 1.94 -13.54 25.03
C GLY A 245 1.29 -13.91 26.35
N ASP A 246 1.36 -13.05 27.37
CA ASP A 246 0.68 -13.29 28.64
C ASP A 246 -0.84 -13.40 28.46
N GLY A 247 -1.41 -14.36 29.20
CA GLY A 247 -2.82 -14.76 29.07
C GLY A 247 -3.13 -15.54 27.79
N GLY A 248 -2.14 -16.03 27.04
CA GLY A 248 -2.33 -16.91 25.88
C GLY A 248 -3.04 -16.25 24.69
N ARG A 249 -3.04 -14.91 24.66
CA ARG A 249 -3.81 -14.09 23.72
C ARG A 249 -2.88 -13.09 23.05
N ASP A 250 -3.02 -12.90 21.74
CA ASP A 250 -2.18 -11.95 21.00
C ASP A 250 -2.71 -10.51 21.14
N PRO A 251 -1.92 -9.54 21.62
CA PRO A 251 -2.40 -8.16 21.83
C PRO A 251 -2.76 -7.44 20.52
N SER A 252 -2.11 -7.77 19.40
CA SER A 252 -2.44 -7.16 18.10
C SER A 252 -3.80 -7.63 17.58
N THR A 253 -4.13 -8.89 17.83
CA THR A 253 -5.41 -9.52 17.50
C THR A 253 -6.52 -8.98 18.40
N GLN A 254 -6.24 -8.89 19.70
CA GLN A 254 -7.17 -8.36 20.68
C GLN A 254 -7.60 -6.94 20.30
N VAL A 255 -6.64 -6.01 20.05
CA VAL A 255 -7.01 -4.62 19.70
C VAL A 255 -7.81 -4.52 18.40
N GLY A 256 -7.56 -5.40 17.42
CA GLY A 256 -8.32 -5.40 16.17
C GLY A 256 -9.78 -5.80 16.40
N LEU A 257 -10.01 -6.79 17.28
CA LEU A 257 -11.36 -7.18 17.71
C LEU A 257 -12.02 -6.07 18.53
N SER A 258 -11.25 -5.36 19.35
CA SER A 258 -11.70 -4.18 20.10
C SER A 258 -12.13 -3.04 19.18
N MET A 259 -11.36 -2.78 18.13
CA MET A 259 -11.69 -1.80 17.10
C MET A 259 -13.03 -2.14 16.47
N LYS A 260 -13.19 -3.38 15.99
CA LYS A 260 -14.46 -3.86 15.45
C LYS A 260 -15.59 -3.64 16.45
N ARG A 261 -15.44 -4.15 17.68
CA ARG A 261 -16.48 -4.13 18.69
C ARG A 261 -16.88 -2.73 19.13
N THR A 262 -15.94 -1.79 19.16
CA THR A 262 -16.22 -0.38 19.50
C THR A 262 -17.03 0.27 18.39
N TRP A 263 -16.62 0.13 17.13
CA TRP A 263 -17.27 0.82 16.03
C TRP A 263 -18.67 0.30 15.73
N ILE A 264 -18.96 -0.99 15.96
CA ILE A 264 -20.32 -1.53 15.74
C ILE A 264 -21.34 -1.11 16.80
N GLN A 265 -20.93 -0.49 17.91
CA GLN A 265 -21.87 -0.01 18.94
C GLN A 265 -22.84 1.02 18.37
N GLU A 266 -24.09 1.00 18.84
CA GLU A 266 -25.13 1.91 18.34
C GLU A 266 -24.79 3.38 18.60
N VAL A 267 -24.13 3.68 19.72
CA VAL A 267 -23.65 5.04 20.05
C VAL A 267 -22.64 5.59 19.02
N LYS A 268 -21.96 4.72 18.27
CA LYS A 268 -21.00 5.11 17.23
C LYS A 268 -21.61 5.17 15.84
N LYS A 269 -22.89 4.79 15.67
CA LYS A 269 -23.56 4.70 14.36
C LYS A 269 -23.44 5.99 13.55
N GLU A 270 -23.69 7.14 14.17
CA GLU A 270 -23.67 8.43 13.48
C GLU A 270 -22.33 8.72 12.81
N ILE A 271 -21.21 8.49 13.51
CA ILE A 271 -19.86 8.71 12.98
C ILE A 271 -19.46 7.57 12.03
N ARG A 272 -19.81 6.32 12.40
CA ARG A 272 -19.50 5.12 11.63
C ARG A 272 -20.08 5.18 10.22
N GLU A 273 -21.29 5.71 10.08
CA GLU A 273 -21.97 5.80 8.78
C GLU A 273 -21.41 6.91 7.89
N LYS A 274 -20.61 7.84 8.41
CA LYS A 274 -20.00 8.94 7.63
C LYS A 274 -18.57 8.68 7.18
N SER A 275 -17.89 7.66 7.69
CA SER A 275 -16.46 7.41 7.38
C SER A 275 -16.06 5.94 7.37
N CYS A 276 -14.82 5.67 6.95
CA CYS A 276 -14.18 4.37 7.12
C CYS A 276 -13.60 4.17 8.53
N CYS A 277 -13.92 5.04 9.50
CA CYS A 277 -13.49 4.90 10.90
C CYS A 277 -11.97 4.69 11.06
N PRO A 278 -11.11 5.55 10.47
CA PRO A 278 -9.66 5.40 10.59
C PRO A 278 -9.25 5.40 12.08
N THR A 279 -8.55 4.35 12.50
CA THR A 279 -8.18 4.14 13.91
C THR A 279 -6.69 3.86 14.00
N LEU A 280 -5.98 4.59 14.87
CA LEU A 280 -4.57 4.31 15.22
C LEU A 280 -4.51 3.51 16.52
N MET A 281 -3.76 2.42 16.55
CA MET A 281 -3.73 1.52 17.70
C MET A 281 -2.30 1.31 18.16
N LEU A 282 -2.03 1.60 19.43
CA LEU A 282 -0.75 1.29 20.06
C LEU A 282 -0.89 -0.02 20.85
N VAL A 283 -0.06 -1.00 20.48
CA VAL A 283 -0.16 -2.38 20.99
C VAL A 283 1.16 -2.86 21.55
N GLY A 284 1.11 -3.75 22.53
CA GLY A 284 2.35 -4.28 23.11
C GLY A 284 2.19 -5.32 24.20
N GLY A 285 3.35 -5.74 24.68
CA GLY A 285 3.50 -6.54 25.90
C GLY A 285 4.92 -6.39 26.45
N GLY A 286 5.04 -6.03 27.72
CA GLY A 286 6.34 -5.74 28.34
C GLY A 286 7.13 -4.69 27.54
N PRO A 287 8.38 -4.97 27.14
CA PRO A 287 9.20 -4.03 26.36
C PRO A 287 8.85 -3.99 24.87
N TRP A 288 7.84 -4.72 24.39
CA TRP A 288 7.50 -4.75 22.96
C TRP A 288 6.35 -3.79 22.65
N LEU A 289 6.56 -2.82 21.77
CA LEU A 289 5.53 -1.89 21.30
C LEU A 289 5.44 -1.83 19.78
N GLY A 290 4.24 -1.76 19.24
CA GLY A 290 3.97 -1.54 17.82
C GLY A 290 2.78 -0.62 17.59
N VAL A 291 2.72 0.01 16.42
CA VAL A 291 1.59 0.82 15.98
C VAL A 291 0.88 0.13 14.83
N LEU A 292 -0.44 -0.03 14.95
CA LEU A 292 -1.32 -0.54 13.91
C LEU A 292 -2.22 0.58 13.39
N GLY A 293 -2.66 0.44 12.14
CA GLY A 293 -3.71 1.25 11.54
C GLY A 293 -4.89 0.36 11.19
N GLY A 294 -6.11 0.86 11.41
CA GLY A 294 -7.32 0.12 11.05
C GLY A 294 -8.34 0.98 10.33
N ALA A 295 -9.04 0.36 9.38
CA ALA A 295 -10.14 0.97 8.64
C ALA A 295 -11.34 0.01 8.60
N PHE A 296 -12.54 0.54 8.82
CA PHE A 296 -13.80 -0.16 8.70
C PHE A 296 -14.51 0.25 7.40
N THR A 297 -14.36 -0.58 6.36
CA THR A 297 -15.01 -0.44 5.06
C THR A 297 -16.29 -1.31 5.05
N ASP A 298 -16.44 -2.17 4.04
CA ASP A 298 -17.23 -3.40 4.05
C ASP A 298 -16.47 -4.59 4.67
N LYS A 299 -15.25 -4.34 5.15
CA LYS A 299 -14.32 -5.23 5.83
C LYS A 299 -13.75 -4.53 7.06
N ILE A 300 -13.28 -5.29 8.04
CA ILE A 300 -12.43 -4.75 9.12
C ILE A 300 -10.98 -4.96 8.71
N ILE A 301 -10.27 -3.90 8.33
CA ILE A 301 -8.87 -3.97 7.92
C ILE A 301 -8.01 -3.52 9.10
N VAL A 302 -7.00 -4.31 9.46
CA VAL A 302 -6.03 -3.96 10.51
C VAL A 302 -4.63 -4.32 10.03
N GLN A 303 -3.75 -3.34 9.96
CA GLN A 303 -2.40 -3.51 9.42
C GLN A 303 -1.35 -2.93 10.35
N ARG A 304 -0.16 -3.53 10.32
CA ARG A 304 0.99 -3.11 11.13
C ARG A 304 1.66 -1.92 10.41
N LEU A 305 1.68 -0.75 11.04
CA LEU A 305 2.37 0.43 10.52
C LEU A 305 3.83 0.50 10.98
N THR A 306 4.14 -0.18 12.09
CA THR A 306 5.50 -0.45 12.56
C THR A 306 5.65 -1.91 12.95
N ASP A 307 6.90 -2.39 13.00
CA ASP A 307 7.21 -3.64 13.70
C ASP A 307 6.90 -3.54 15.21
N PHE A 308 6.88 -4.68 15.90
CA PHE A 308 7.03 -4.72 17.36
C PHE A 308 8.46 -4.32 17.72
N MET A 309 8.63 -3.06 18.08
CA MET A 309 9.90 -2.49 18.51
C MET A 309 10.24 -2.97 19.92
N TRP A 310 11.49 -3.33 20.13
CA TRP A 310 12.05 -3.50 21.46
C TRP A 310 12.30 -2.11 22.09
N CYS A 311 11.61 -1.82 23.19
CA CYS A 311 11.58 -0.55 23.89
C CYS A 311 12.21 -0.65 25.29
N ALA A 312 13.31 -1.40 25.40
CA ALA A 312 14.16 -1.44 26.59
C ALA A 312 15.65 -1.35 26.21
N HIS A 313 16.52 -1.18 27.19
CA HIS A 313 17.97 -1.15 26.99
C HIS A 313 18.51 -2.58 26.95
N SER A 314 19.19 -2.96 25.86
CA SER A 314 19.89 -4.25 25.75
C SER A 314 21.39 -4.12 25.98
N THR A 315 21.93 -2.92 25.79
CA THR A 315 23.35 -2.58 25.89
C THR A 315 23.52 -1.16 26.44
N THR A 316 24.76 -0.74 26.66
CA THR A 316 25.10 0.62 27.10
C THR A 316 25.04 1.66 25.97
N GLU A 317 24.85 1.25 24.71
CA GLU A 317 24.90 2.11 23.51
C GLU A 317 23.58 2.01 22.73
N GLU A 318 22.52 2.67 23.22
CA GLU A 318 21.15 2.53 22.70
C GLU A 318 20.47 3.86 22.35
N ASP A 319 21.22 4.96 22.23
CA ASP A 319 20.70 6.30 21.94
C ASP A 319 19.85 6.32 20.65
N HIS A 320 20.25 5.55 19.64
CA HIS A 320 19.48 5.41 18.40
C HIS A 320 18.10 4.78 18.62
N ARG A 321 17.96 3.85 19.57
CA ARG A 321 16.69 3.19 19.90
C ARG A 321 15.76 4.13 20.64
N VAL A 322 16.29 4.88 21.62
CA VAL A 322 15.54 5.93 22.33
C VAL A 322 15.02 6.95 21.32
N TYR A 323 15.89 7.40 20.41
CA TYR A 323 15.53 8.38 19.40
C TYR A 323 14.49 7.85 18.40
N ARG A 324 14.62 6.59 17.94
CA ARG A 324 13.63 5.93 17.07
C ARG A 324 12.27 5.86 17.75
N LEU A 325 12.22 5.44 19.02
CA LEU A 325 10.97 5.38 19.78
C LEU A 325 10.36 6.78 19.95
N ALA A 326 11.16 7.77 20.33
CA ALA A 326 10.71 9.16 20.46
C ALA A 326 10.08 9.65 19.15
N ARG A 327 10.69 9.35 17.99
CA ARG A 327 10.15 9.73 16.69
C ARG A 327 8.81 9.05 16.41
N VAL A 328 8.68 7.75 16.68
CA VAL A 328 7.41 7.04 16.49
C VAL A 328 6.31 7.61 17.38
N LEU A 329 6.61 7.92 18.64
CA LEU A 329 5.64 8.51 19.57
C LEU A 329 5.23 9.94 19.18
N VAL A 330 6.19 10.75 18.70
CA VAL A 330 5.90 12.09 18.16
C VAL A 330 5.03 12.01 16.90
N ALA A 331 5.33 11.08 15.99
CA ALA A 331 4.52 10.84 14.81
C ALA A 331 3.11 10.41 15.19
N LEU A 332 2.98 9.47 16.14
CA LEU A 332 1.70 9.00 16.65
C LEU A 332 0.89 10.13 17.30
N ARG A 333 1.51 10.95 18.17
CA ARG A 333 0.88 12.14 18.78
C ARG A 333 0.28 13.06 17.71
N ARG A 334 1.06 13.42 16.69
CA ARG A 334 0.61 14.31 15.60
C ARG A 334 -0.56 13.69 14.84
N SER A 335 -0.44 12.41 14.49
CA SER A 335 -1.48 11.70 13.76
C SER A 335 -2.77 11.52 14.57
N ILE A 336 -2.69 11.31 15.89
CA ILE A 336 -3.87 11.27 16.76
C ILE A 336 -4.57 12.65 16.75
N HIS A 337 -3.81 13.73 16.91
CA HIS A 337 -4.40 15.08 16.89
C HIS A 337 -5.09 15.40 15.56
N GLU A 338 -4.49 15.00 14.43
CA GLU A 338 -5.13 15.14 13.11
C GLU A 338 -6.40 14.30 12.98
N LEU A 339 -6.43 13.08 13.54
CA LEU A 339 -7.65 12.29 13.60
C LEU A 339 -8.73 12.94 14.46
N GLU A 340 -8.38 13.53 15.60
CA GLU A 340 -9.34 14.27 16.42
C GLU A 340 -9.96 15.43 15.65
N ILE A 341 -9.16 16.17 14.86
CA ILE A 341 -9.65 17.23 13.97
C ILE A 341 -10.59 16.63 12.90
N PHE A 342 -10.18 15.53 12.27
CA PHE A 342 -11.02 14.83 11.30
C PHE A 342 -12.36 14.40 11.88
N TYR A 343 -12.38 13.80 13.08
CA TYR A 343 -13.62 13.35 13.70
C TYR A 343 -14.50 14.50 14.18
N LYS A 344 -13.92 15.63 14.58
CA LYS A 344 -14.68 16.86 14.84
C LYS A 344 -15.36 17.38 13.57
N ASP A 345 -14.66 17.34 12.43
CA ASP A 345 -15.22 17.76 11.14
C ASP A 345 -16.30 16.78 10.65
N ILE A 346 -16.05 15.47 10.66
CA ILE A 346 -17.01 14.46 10.16
C ILE A 346 -18.29 14.41 10.99
N SER A 347 -18.23 14.81 12.26
CA SER A 347 -19.41 14.91 13.13
C SER A 347 -20.37 16.01 12.68
N ASP A 348 -19.91 16.99 11.89
CA ASP A 348 -20.75 18.05 11.33
C ASP A 348 -21.91 17.47 10.48
N PRO A 349 -23.15 17.97 10.61
CA PRO A 349 -24.30 17.57 9.79
C PRO A 349 -24.11 17.74 8.28
N LYS A 350 -23.16 18.58 7.82
CA LYS A 350 -22.84 18.74 6.40
C LYS A 350 -22.32 17.46 5.75
N ASN A 351 -21.73 16.56 6.54
CA ASN A 351 -21.15 15.31 6.06
C ASN A 351 -22.25 14.24 5.97
N PRO A 352 -22.64 13.82 4.75
CA PRO A 352 -23.75 12.90 4.58
C PRO A 352 -23.38 11.51 5.10
N PRO A 353 -24.29 10.82 5.80
CA PRO A 353 -24.10 9.42 6.17
C PRO A 353 -24.30 8.49 4.97
N LEU A 354 -24.05 7.21 5.19
CA LEU A 354 -24.39 6.12 4.28
C LEU A 354 -25.87 6.19 3.87
N THR A 355 -26.11 6.25 2.56
CA THR A 355 -27.45 6.26 1.98
C THR A 355 -27.69 4.97 1.20
N PRO A 356 -28.83 4.27 1.42
CA PRO A 356 -29.16 3.07 0.67
C PRO A 356 -29.13 3.31 -0.85
N GLY A 357 -28.63 2.33 -1.60
CA GLY A 357 -28.54 2.37 -3.06
C GLY A 357 -27.48 3.33 -3.65
N HIS A 358 -26.71 4.04 -2.83
CA HIS A 358 -25.68 4.97 -3.30
C HIS A 358 -24.27 4.52 -2.89
N THR A 359 -23.27 4.83 -3.73
CA THR A 359 -21.86 4.62 -3.36
C THR A 359 -21.48 5.55 -2.22
N HIS A 360 -20.62 5.07 -1.31
CA HIS A 360 -20.17 5.83 -0.16
C HIS A 360 -18.64 5.78 -0.05
N PRO A 361 -17.94 6.90 0.23
CA PRO A 361 -16.48 6.96 0.28
C PRO A 361 -15.82 5.92 1.19
N ARG A 362 -16.54 5.45 2.22
CA ARG A 362 -16.04 4.41 3.15
C ARG A 362 -15.66 3.08 2.50
N PHE A 363 -16.20 2.78 1.33
CA PHE A 363 -15.93 1.52 0.61
C PHE A 363 -14.84 1.67 -0.47
N TYR A 364 -14.38 2.89 -0.71
CA TYR A 364 -13.47 3.22 -1.78
C TYR A 364 -12.22 3.91 -1.23
N PRO A 365 -11.14 3.97 -2.01
CA PRO A 365 -9.98 4.77 -1.65
C PRO A 365 -10.34 6.26 -1.48
N SER A 366 -9.57 6.96 -0.66
CA SER A 366 -9.75 8.39 -0.36
C SER A 366 -9.39 9.34 -1.52
N PRO A 367 -8.43 9.05 -2.42
CA PRO A 367 -8.15 9.95 -3.54
C PRO A 367 -9.34 10.04 -4.50
N THR A 368 -9.77 11.27 -4.82
CA THR A 368 -10.91 11.56 -5.72
C THR A 368 -10.54 12.56 -6.82
N SER A 369 -9.25 12.77 -7.04
CA SER A 369 -8.73 13.64 -8.09
C SER A 369 -7.31 13.29 -8.48
N PHE A 370 -6.92 13.62 -9.71
CA PHE A 370 -5.55 13.52 -10.21
C PHE A 370 -5.16 14.78 -11.00
N ILE A 371 -3.88 14.93 -11.32
CA ILE A 371 -3.38 16.03 -12.14
C ILE A 371 -3.09 15.53 -13.55
N GLU A 372 -3.67 16.18 -14.55
CA GLU A 372 -3.41 15.93 -15.96
C GLU A 372 -3.15 17.26 -16.66
N ASN A 373 -2.01 17.38 -17.36
CA ASN A 373 -1.61 18.60 -18.07
C ASN A 373 -1.68 19.87 -17.19
N GLY A 374 -1.30 19.75 -15.91
CA GLY A 374 -1.33 20.84 -14.93
C GLY A 374 -2.73 21.21 -14.41
N LYS A 375 -3.77 20.46 -14.78
CA LYS A 375 -5.15 20.66 -14.32
C LYS A 375 -5.54 19.56 -13.35
N THR A 376 -6.19 19.92 -12.24
CA THR A 376 -6.81 18.96 -11.33
C THR A 376 -8.11 18.47 -11.95
N ILE A 377 -8.19 17.16 -12.20
CA ILE A 377 -9.37 16.46 -12.68
C ILE A 377 -10.00 15.72 -11.50
N ARG A 378 -11.28 15.99 -11.21
CA ARG A 378 -12.01 15.31 -10.12
C ARG A 378 -12.83 14.15 -10.65
N PHE A 379 -12.98 13.10 -9.85
CA PHE A 379 -13.78 11.93 -10.17
C PHE A 379 -14.54 11.40 -8.96
N LYS A 380 -15.53 10.55 -9.23
CA LYS A 380 -16.29 9.82 -8.21
C LYS A 380 -16.28 8.33 -8.51
N TYR A 381 -16.01 7.52 -7.50
CA TYR A 381 -16.10 6.08 -7.62
C TYR A 381 -17.54 5.63 -7.84
N THR A 382 -17.71 4.70 -8.78
CA THR A 382 -19.01 4.13 -9.14
C THR A 382 -19.10 2.65 -8.80
N ARG A 383 -17.98 1.91 -8.86
CA ARG A 383 -17.99 0.46 -8.67
C ARG A 383 -16.61 -0.10 -8.32
N ILE A 384 -16.56 -1.15 -7.51
CA ILE A 384 -15.38 -2.02 -7.33
C ILE A 384 -15.31 -3.01 -8.49
N LEU A 385 -14.14 -3.17 -9.12
CA LEU A 385 -14.00 -3.97 -10.34
C LEU A 385 -13.79 -5.48 -10.07
N GLU A 386 -13.24 -5.86 -8.92
CA GLU A 386 -13.07 -7.27 -8.54
C GLU A 386 -13.64 -7.52 -7.14
N ASP A 387 -14.33 -8.64 -6.94
CA ASP A 387 -14.92 -9.00 -5.64
C ASP A 387 -13.94 -9.73 -4.70
N ASP A 388 -12.64 -9.75 -5.04
CA ASP A 388 -11.62 -10.35 -4.19
C ASP A 388 -11.15 -9.37 -3.10
N ALA A 389 -10.74 -9.92 -1.95
CA ALA A 389 -10.33 -9.14 -0.79
C ALA A 389 -9.20 -8.12 -1.06
N PRO A 390 -8.15 -8.44 -1.86
CA PRO A 390 -7.04 -7.55 -2.16
C PRO A 390 -7.29 -6.64 -3.38
N CYS A 391 -8.52 -6.54 -3.90
CA CYS A 391 -8.82 -5.72 -5.07
C CYS A 391 -8.34 -4.27 -4.88
N VAL A 392 -7.58 -3.79 -5.86
CA VAL A 392 -7.04 -2.42 -5.91
C VAL A 392 -7.51 -1.65 -7.14
N ALA A 393 -8.52 -2.13 -7.86
CA ALA A 393 -9.03 -1.53 -9.10
C ALA A 393 -10.50 -1.12 -8.97
N PHE A 394 -10.80 0.12 -9.35
CA PHE A 394 -12.10 0.74 -9.14
C PHE A 394 -12.55 1.51 -10.40
N GLN A 395 -13.83 1.42 -10.75
CA GLN A 395 -14.44 2.27 -11.75
C GLN A 395 -14.78 3.63 -11.14
N ALA A 396 -14.54 4.70 -11.89
CA ALA A 396 -14.92 6.05 -11.52
C ALA A 396 -15.39 6.86 -12.73
N LYS A 397 -16.11 7.96 -12.47
CA LYS A 397 -16.56 8.93 -13.48
C LYS A 397 -15.98 10.31 -13.21
N ILE A 398 -15.49 10.97 -14.26
CA ILE A 398 -14.97 12.34 -14.17
C ILE A 398 -16.11 13.33 -13.91
N CYS A 399 -15.97 14.18 -12.90
CA CYS A 399 -17.00 15.13 -12.47
C CYS A 399 -17.06 16.40 -13.35
N ASP A 400 -15.94 16.79 -13.94
CA ASP A 400 -15.78 18.10 -14.60
C ASP A 400 -16.18 18.08 -16.09
N ALA A 401 -16.74 16.96 -16.59
CA ALA A 401 -17.24 16.83 -17.95
C ALA A 401 -18.64 17.47 -18.07
N VAL A 402 -18.79 18.44 -18.98
CA VAL A 402 -20.08 19.10 -19.26
C VAL A 402 -20.91 18.20 -20.19
N GLY A 403 -21.94 17.52 -19.66
CA GLY A 403 -22.89 16.69 -20.41
C GLY A 403 -23.20 15.34 -19.74
N GLU A 404 -24.21 14.60 -20.22
CA GLU A 404 -24.57 13.24 -19.75
C GLU A 404 -23.47 12.19 -20.04
N ASP A 405 -22.47 12.52 -20.87
CA ASP A 405 -21.38 11.64 -21.29
C ASP A 405 -20.05 11.95 -20.54
N SER A 406 -20.07 11.85 -19.20
CA SER A 406 -18.82 11.86 -18.43
C SER A 406 -18.04 10.57 -18.73
N PRO A 407 -16.76 10.62 -19.15
CA PRO A 407 -16.00 9.41 -19.45
C PRO A 407 -15.80 8.58 -18.17
N ASP A 408 -16.01 7.28 -18.30
CA ASP A 408 -15.60 6.31 -17.30
C ASP A 408 -14.07 6.14 -17.33
N ILE A 409 -13.49 6.01 -16.14
CA ILE A 409 -12.08 5.74 -15.92
C ILE A 409 -11.94 4.55 -14.97
N VAL A 410 -10.75 3.93 -14.99
CA VAL A 410 -10.33 2.98 -13.98
C VAL A 410 -9.24 3.61 -13.13
N VAL A 411 -9.40 3.51 -11.82
CA VAL A 411 -8.41 3.92 -10.82
C VAL A 411 -7.85 2.65 -10.18
N LYS A 412 -6.56 2.38 -10.38
CA LYS A 412 -5.83 1.27 -9.76
C LYS A 412 -4.77 1.79 -8.78
N PHE A 413 -4.57 1.11 -7.67
CA PHE A 413 -3.46 1.38 -6.75
C PHE A 413 -2.38 0.31 -6.91
N SER A 414 -1.15 0.70 -7.23
CA SER A 414 -0.05 -0.24 -7.47
C SER A 414 1.29 0.28 -6.93
N HIS A 415 2.18 -0.64 -6.56
CA HIS A 415 3.57 -0.33 -6.22
C HIS A 415 4.39 -0.35 -7.51
N VAL A 416 4.71 0.83 -8.04
CA VAL A 416 5.63 0.91 -9.19
C VAL A 416 7.01 0.42 -8.75
N LEU A 417 7.49 -0.65 -9.40
CA LEU A 417 8.81 -1.28 -9.18
C LEU A 417 9.02 -2.00 -7.83
N SER A 418 7.96 -2.44 -7.16
CA SER A 418 8.00 -3.27 -5.93
C SER A 418 8.75 -2.69 -4.71
N LEU A 419 9.32 -1.48 -4.81
CA LEU A 419 10.13 -0.82 -3.78
C LEU A 419 9.76 0.66 -3.54
N GLY A 420 8.82 1.21 -4.31
CA GLY A 420 8.37 2.60 -4.20
C GLY A 420 7.10 2.78 -3.35
N PRO A 421 6.78 4.04 -2.97
CA PRO A 421 5.47 4.36 -2.38
C PRO A 421 4.37 3.95 -3.35
N MET A 422 3.21 3.58 -2.79
CA MET A 422 2.07 3.21 -3.61
C MET A 422 1.63 4.40 -4.48
N GLN A 423 1.28 4.11 -5.73
CA GLN A 423 0.81 5.10 -6.68
C GLN A 423 -0.62 4.81 -7.12
N MET A 424 -1.37 5.89 -7.36
CA MET A 424 -2.65 5.85 -8.04
C MET A 424 -2.42 5.93 -9.54
N VAL A 425 -2.86 4.92 -10.27
CA VAL A 425 -2.81 4.83 -11.73
C VAL A 425 -4.22 5.04 -12.27
N VAL A 426 -4.42 6.08 -13.07
CA VAL A 426 -5.68 6.37 -13.75
C VAL A 426 -5.59 5.92 -15.20
N MET A 427 -6.61 5.20 -15.66
CA MET A 427 -6.63 4.47 -16.92
C MET A 427 -7.96 4.65 -17.64
N ASP A 428 -7.96 4.39 -18.95
CA ASP A 428 -9.19 4.38 -19.74
C ASP A 428 -10.09 3.20 -19.31
N TYR A 429 -11.38 3.45 -19.16
CA TYR A 429 -12.37 2.37 -19.02
C TYR A 429 -12.70 1.79 -20.38
N VAL A 430 -12.67 0.45 -20.49
CA VAL A 430 -13.15 -0.25 -21.68
C VAL A 430 -14.51 -0.87 -21.33
N SER A 431 -15.56 -0.39 -21.98
CA SER A 431 -16.97 -0.71 -21.67
C SER A 431 -17.40 -2.10 -22.13
N HIS A 432 -16.76 -2.66 -23.15
CA HIS A 432 -17.17 -3.92 -23.76
C HIS A 432 -15.97 -4.84 -24.03
N ARG A 433 -16.05 -6.10 -23.60
CA ARG A 433 -15.27 -7.18 -24.22
C ARG A 433 -15.89 -7.46 -25.58
N GLY A 434 -15.39 -6.82 -26.62
CA GLY A 434 -15.73 -7.22 -27.99
C GLY A 434 -15.49 -8.71 -28.19
N ALA A 435 -16.27 -9.36 -29.05
CA ALA A 435 -16.00 -10.75 -29.40
C ALA A 435 -14.56 -10.87 -29.89
N THR A 436 -13.84 -11.90 -29.44
CA THR A 436 -12.46 -12.15 -29.86
C THR A 436 -12.41 -12.17 -31.40
N PRO A 437 -11.74 -11.20 -32.05
CA PRO A 437 -11.78 -11.12 -33.50
C PRO A 437 -10.95 -12.26 -34.11
N PRO A 438 -11.22 -12.69 -35.36
CA PRO A 438 -10.46 -13.75 -36.01
C PRO A 438 -8.95 -13.45 -36.13
N ASN A 439 -8.57 -12.18 -36.12
CA ASN A 439 -7.18 -11.74 -36.14
C ASN A 439 -6.60 -11.45 -34.75
N ALA A 440 -7.24 -11.89 -33.66
CA ALA A 440 -6.83 -11.63 -32.28
C ALA A 440 -5.37 -11.98 -32.01
N ILE A 441 -4.94 -13.18 -32.40
CA ILE A 441 -3.56 -13.63 -32.22
C ILE A 441 -2.59 -12.69 -32.94
N GLN A 442 -2.87 -12.31 -34.19
CA GLN A 442 -2.02 -11.41 -34.97
C GLN A 442 -1.88 -10.03 -34.31
N GLN A 443 -2.95 -9.53 -33.69
CA GLN A 443 -2.90 -8.27 -32.94
C GLN A 443 -2.04 -8.40 -31.68
N ILE A 444 -2.19 -9.50 -30.93
CA ILE A 444 -1.38 -9.78 -29.72
C ILE A 444 0.10 -9.92 -30.10
N GLU A 445 0.41 -10.67 -31.17
CA GLU A 445 1.76 -10.82 -31.72
C GLU A 445 2.39 -9.46 -32.08
N ALA A 446 1.61 -8.56 -32.68
CA ALA A 446 2.09 -7.23 -33.04
C ALA A 446 2.46 -6.40 -31.81
N VAL A 447 1.66 -6.47 -30.73
CA VAL A 447 1.96 -5.78 -29.46
C VAL A 447 3.19 -6.39 -28.78
N LEU A 448 3.28 -7.71 -28.67
CA LEU A 448 4.45 -8.39 -28.10
C LEU A 448 5.73 -8.08 -28.87
N CYS A 449 5.68 -8.16 -30.20
CA CYS A 449 6.80 -7.78 -31.05
C CYS A 449 7.25 -6.34 -30.74
N LYS A 450 6.30 -5.41 -30.60
CA LYS A 450 6.60 -4.01 -30.29
C LYS A 450 7.25 -3.86 -28.91
N LEU A 451 6.73 -4.51 -27.87
CA LEU A 451 7.31 -4.49 -26.52
C LEU A 451 8.74 -5.04 -26.53
N HIS A 452 8.93 -6.25 -27.07
CA HIS A 452 10.24 -6.92 -27.04
C HIS A 452 11.28 -6.17 -27.87
N CYS A 453 10.93 -5.64 -29.04
CA CYS A 453 11.85 -4.82 -29.84
C CYS A 453 12.29 -3.53 -29.11
N ASN A 454 11.46 -3.00 -28.21
CA ASN A 454 11.78 -1.84 -27.39
C ASN A 454 12.44 -2.20 -26.05
N GLY A 455 12.80 -3.48 -25.83
CA GLY A 455 13.48 -3.94 -24.63
C GLY A 455 12.58 -4.14 -23.41
N TYR A 456 11.28 -4.34 -23.62
CA TYR A 456 10.30 -4.62 -22.55
C TYR A 456 9.67 -5.99 -22.72
N VAL A 457 9.41 -6.67 -21.61
CA VAL A 457 8.57 -7.88 -21.53
C VAL A 457 7.25 -7.56 -20.86
N PHE A 458 6.21 -8.31 -21.18
CA PHE A 458 4.91 -8.16 -20.53
C PHE A 458 4.85 -8.97 -19.23
N GLY A 459 5.27 -10.24 -19.28
CA GLY A 459 5.52 -11.10 -18.13
C GLY A 459 4.32 -11.89 -17.63
N ASP A 460 3.11 -11.33 -17.74
CA ASP A 460 1.86 -11.94 -17.26
C ASP A 460 0.82 -12.16 -18.37
N LEU A 461 1.26 -12.62 -19.55
CA LEU A 461 0.35 -12.79 -20.69
C LEU A 461 -0.68 -13.90 -20.42
N ARG A 462 -1.93 -13.52 -20.20
CA ARG A 462 -3.06 -14.43 -19.95
C ARG A 462 -4.34 -13.89 -20.58
N SER A 463 -5.32 -14.76 -20.84
CA SER A 463 -6.60 -14.35 -21.43
C SER A 463 -7.33 -13.28 -20.63
N GLN A 464 -7.16 -13.27 -19.30
CA GLN A 464 -7.69 -12.24 -18.41
C GLN A 464 -7.02 -10.87 -18.60
N ASN A 465 -5.77 -10.84 -19.06
CA ASN A 465 -4.96 -9.63 -19.24
C ASN A 465 -5.02 -9.07 -20.68
N ILE A 466 -5.92 -9.62 -21.51
CA ILE A 466 -6.12 -9.22 -22.91
C ILE A 466 -7.58 -8.90 -23.15
N LEU A 467 -7.82 -7.68 -23.63
CA LEU A 467 -9.15 -7.18 -23.96
C LEU A 467 -9.21 -6.77 -25.43
N PHE A 468 -10.43 -6.71 -25.97
CA PHE A 468 -10.72 -6.11 -27.27
C PHE A 468 -11.77 -5.03 -27.07
N ASP A 469 -11.48 -3.82 -27.55
CA ASP A 469 -12.44 -2.71 -27.51
C ASP A 469 -13.57 -2.89 -28.55
N GLU A 470 -14.52 -1.96 -28.60
CA GLU A 470 -15.63 -1.98 -29.55
C GLU A 470 -15.17 -1.96 -31.02
N GLY A 471 -13.98 -1.42 -31.29
CA GLY A 471 -13.33 -1.43 -32.59
C GLY A 471 -12.57 -2.72 -32.90
N ALA A 472 -12.72 -3.75 -32.07
CA ALA A 472 -11.99 -5.02 -32.13
C ALA A 472 -10.46 -4.85 -32.08
N LYS A 473 -9.95 -3.78 -31.46
CA LYS A 473 -8.52 -3.57 -31.24
C LYS A 473 -8.09 -4.16 -29.90
N VAL A 474 -6.98 -4.88 -29.89
CA VAL A 474 -6.40 -5.46 -28.68
C VAL A 474 -5.93 -4.38 -27.69
N LYS A 475 -6.20 -4.58 -26.41
CA LYS A 475 -5.68 -3.79 -25.29
C LYS A 475 -5.08 -4.75 -24.27
N PHE A 476 -3.81 -4.52 -23.93
CA PHE A 476 -3.15 -5.24 -22.84
C PHE A 476 -3.49 -4.53 -21.54
N ILE A 477 -3.72 -5.30 -20.49
CA ILE A 477 -4.09 -4.80 -19.17
C ILE A 477 -3.21 -5.45 -18.13
N ASP A 478 -3.03 -4.79 -16.99
CA ASP A 478 -2.25 -5.32 -15.86
C ASP A 478 -0.74 -5.51 -16.17
N PHE A 479 0.01 -4.42 -16.06
CA PHE A 479 1.45 -4.36 -16.36
C PHE A 479 2.33 -4.53 -15.11
N ASP A 480 1.80 -5.07 -14.00
CA ASP A 480 2.53 -5.13 -12.73
C ASP A 480 3.83 -5.97 -12.83
N TRP A 481 3.90 -6.91 -13.78
CA TRP A 481 5.09 -7.74 -14.03
C TRP A 481 5.89 -7.30 -15.26
N SER A 482 5.46 -6.22 -15.92
CA SER A 482 6.13 -5.72 -17.11
C SER A 482 7.35 -4.89 -16.73
N GLY A 483 8.38 -4.95 -17.57
CA GLY A 483 9.60 -4.20 -17.31
C GLY A 483 10.70 -4.47 -18.32
N ARG A 484 11.87 -3.84 -18.08
CA ARG A 484 13.06 -4.03 -18.92
C ARG A 484 13.58 -5.45 -18.77
N TYR A 485 13.97 -6.08 -19.88
CA TYR A 485 14.67 -7.36 -19.87
C TYR A 485 16.06 -7.23 -20.49
N ASP A 486 16.94 -8.19 -20.19
CA ASP A 486 18.29 -8.18 -20.73
C ASP A 486 18.32 -8.62 -22.20
N MET A 487 18.37 -7.64 -23.11
CA MET A 487 18.50 -7.88 -24.56
C MET A 487 19.87 -8.46 -24.97
N ASN A 488 20.82 -8.64 -24.04
CA ASN A 488 22.08 -9.33 -24.28
C ASN A 488 21.99 -10.84 -24.07
N VAL A 489 20.97 -11.31 -23.38
CA VAL A 489 20.75 -12.73 -23.18
C VAL A 489 19.91 -13.27 -24.33
N GLN A 490 20.45 -14.23 -25.07
CA GLN A 490 19.68 -14.90 -26.11
C GLN A 490 18.57 -15.74 -25.50
N ASP A 491 17.38 -15.65 -26.10
CA ASP A 491 16.23 -16.45 -25.75
C ASP A 491 15.97 -17.46 -26.86
N SER A 492 16.41 -18.70 -26.63
CA SER A 492 16.32 -19.79 -27.60
C SER A 492 14.89 -20.23 -27.92
N SER A 493 13.90 -19.75 -27.16
CA SER A 493 12.48 -20.03 -27.43
C SER A 493 11.86 -19.11 -28.48
N LEU A 494 12.56 -18.04 -28.89
CA LEU A 494 12.08 -17.11 -29.90
C LEU A 494 12.33 -17.60 -31.33
N SER A 495 11.47 -17.17 -32.26
CA SER A 495 11.70 -17.40 -33.68
C SER A 495 12.93 -16.60 -34.16
N ALA A 496 13.69 -17.17 -35.09
CA ALA A 496 14.87 -16.50 -35.66
C ALA A 496 14.54 -15.13 -36.28
N ALA A 497 13.34 -14.99 -36.86
CA ALA A 497 12.87 -13.73 -37.43
C ALA A 497 12.65 -12.65 -36.36
N LEU A 498 12.05 -13.01 -35.21
CA LEU A 498 11.84 -12.07 -34.11
C LEU A 498 13.16 -11.72 -33.42
N GLN A 499 14.02 -12.71 -33.17
CA GLN A 499 15.33 -12.47 -32.56
C GLN A 499 16.15 -11.48 -33.40
N LYS A 500 16.13 -11.63 -34.73
CA LYS A 500 16.79 -10.68 -35.63
C LYS A 500 16.23 -9.26 -35.49
N ARG A 501 14.90 -9.10 -35.40
CA ARG A 501 14.28 -7.78 -35.21
C ARG A 501 14.69 -7.14 -33.88
N ILE A 502 14.72 -7.92 -32.81
CA ILE A 502 15.19 -7.47 -31.49
C ILE A 502 16.65 -7.03 -31.57
N ASP A 503 17.51 -7.82 -32.22
CA ASP A 503 18.94 -7.52 -32.36
C ASP A 503 19.20 -6.25 -33.19
N ASP A 504 18.39 -6.01 -34.22
CA ASP A 504 18.45 -4.81 -35.06
C ASP A 504 18.09 -3.54 -34.25
N GLU A 505 17.04 -3.61 -33.43
CA GLU A 505 16.54 -2.49 -32.61
C GLU A 505 17.34 -2.25 -31.32
N LYS A 506 17.99 -3.30 -30.78
CA LYS A 506 18.79 -3.25 -29.55
C LYS A 506 19.79 -2.10 -29.49
N LYS A 507 20.34 -1.69 -30.64
CA LYS A 507 21.32 -0.59 -30.75
C LYS A 507 20.74 0.76 -30.32
N HIS A 508 19.43 0.89 -30.31
CA HIS A 508 18.71 2.11 -29.93
C HIS A 508 18.18 2.07 -28.49
N VAL A 509 18.31 0.94 -27.80
CA VAL A 509 17.83 0.73 -26.43
C VAL A 509 18.98 0.86 -25.43
N LYS A 510 18.84 1.74 -24.44
CA LYS A 510 19.83 1.91 -23.37
C LYS A 510 19.77 0.74 -22.39
N SER A 511 20.95 0.22 -22.02
CA SER A 511 21.08 -0.73 -20.92
C SER A 511 20.66 -0.08 -19.60
N VAL A 512 20.08 -0.88 -18.72
CA VAL A 512 19.69 -0.48 -17.35
C VAL A 512 20.41 -1.37 -16.33
N ASP A 513 20.49 -0.91 -15.09
CA ASP A 513 21.18 -1.64 -14.01
C ASP A 513 20.35 -2.80 -13.44
N HIS A 514 19.03 -2.80 -13.68
CA HIS A 514 18.11 -3.81 -13.15
C HIS A 514 17.09 -4.24 -14.21
N TYR A 515 16.88 -5.55 -14.30
CA TYR A 515 15.87 -6.16 -15.17
C TYR A 515 14.74 -6.76 -14.33
N VAL A 516 13.55 -6.85 -14.93
CA VAL A 516 12.36 -7.34 -14.23
C VAL A 516 12.45 -8.85 -14.01
N CYS A 517 12.07 -9.27 -12.80
CA CYS A 517 12.00 -10.66 -12.38
C CYS A 517 10.59 -11.00 -11.92
N TYR A 518 10.24 -12.28 -11.97
CA TYR A 518 8.98 -12.75 -11.39
C TYR A 518 8.93 -12.53 -9.88
N PRO A 519 7.75 -12.25 -9.30
CA PRO A 519 7.58 -12.17 -7.86
C PRO A 519 7.81 -13.53 -7.20
N LEU A 520 7.96 -13.51 -5.87
CA LEU A 520 7.94 -14.73 -5.05
C LEU A 520 6.54 -15.36 -5.04
N ASN A 521 6.48 -16.67 -4.82
CA ASN A 521 5.25 -17.46 -4.70
C ASN A 521 4.40 -17.47 -5.98
N LEU A 522 5.02 -17.71 -7.14
CA LEU A 522 4.27 -17.91 -8.38
C LEU A 522 3.22 -19.02 -8.23
N SER A 523 2.02 -18.78 -8.76
CA SER A 523 0.90 -19.74 -8.69
C SER A 523 1.29 -21.08 -9.33
N SER A 524 1.06 -22.17 -8.60
CA SER A 524 1.23 -23.55 -9.09
C SER A 524 0.12 -24.00 -10.04
N ASP A 525 -1.01 -23.29 -10.06
CA ASP A 525 -2.17 -23.63 -10.89
C ASP A 525 -1.97 -23.18 -12.34
N ILE A 526 -1.04 -22.24 -12.56
CA ILE A 526 -0.66 -21.77 -13.88
C ILE A 526 0.49 -22.63 -14.37
N ARG A 527 0.28 -23.26 -15.53
CA ARG A 527 1.37 -23.94 -16.22
C ARG A 527 2.23 -22.92 -16.98
N TRP A 528 3.28 -22.48 -16.31
CA TRP A 528 4.27 -21.50 -16.80
C TRP A 528 5.20 -22.05 -17.89
N ALA A 529 5.89 -21.14 -18.56
CA ALA A 529 6.95 -21.47 -19.52
C ALA A 529 8.17 -22.12 -18.81
N PRO A 530 8.94 -22.98 -19.50
CA PRO A 530 10.20 -23.47 -18.96
C PRO A 530 11.15 -22.32 -18.59
N GLY A 531 11.74 -22.36 -17.39
CA GLY A 531 12.64 -21.31 -16.90
C GLY A 531 11.95 -20.21 -16.09
N VAL A 532 10.61 -20.23 -15.99
CA VAL A 532 9.87 -19.39 -15.04
C VAL A 532 10.06 -19.92 -13.63
N GLY A 533 10.40 -19.04 -12.70
CA GLY A 533 10.56 -19.34 -11.29
C GLY A 533 10.59 -18.07 -10.45
N ASP A 534 10.46 -18.24 -9.14
CA ASP A 534 10.51 -17.15 -8.18
C ASP A 534 11.82 -16.35 -8.31
N LEU A 535 11.71 -15.03 -8.44
CA LEU A 535 12.83 -14.09 -8.63
C LEU A 535 13.67 -14.32 -9.91
N GLU A 536 13.24 -15.22 -10.79
CA GLU A 536 13.92 -15.44 -12.07
C GLU A 536 13.58 -14.32 -13.07
N PRO A 537 14.53 -13.95 -13.96
CA PRO A 537 14.30 -12.92 -14.96
C PRO A 537 13.14 -13.27 -15.90
N ILE A 538 12.29 -12.28 -16.17
CA ILE A 538 11.21 -12.43 -17.15
C ILE A 538 11.81 -12.23 -18.55
N ARG A 539 11.46 -13.14 -19.47
CA ARG A 539 12.01 -13.16 -20.83
C ARG A 539 10.91 -13.12 -21.88
N PRO A 540 11.18 -12.59 -23.08
CA PRO A 540 10.21 -12.57 -24.18
C PRO A 540 9.58 -13.93 -24.46
N GLY A 541 10.39 -15.00 -24.38
CA GLY A 541 9.97 -16.37 -24.58
C GLY A 541 8.82 -16.81 -23.68
N HIS A 542 8.72 -16.25 -22.47
CA HIS A 542 7.63 -16.55 -21.56
C HIS A 542 6.30 -16.01 -22.11
N ASP A 543 6.29 -14.78 -22.65
CA ASP A 543 5.10 -14.19 -23.27
C ASP A 543 4.66 -15.01 -24.49
N TRP A 544 5.59 -15.37 -25.37
CA TRP A 544 5.30 -16.17 -26.57
C TRP A 544 4.84 -17.59 -26.25
N PHE A 545 5.42 -18.20 -25.20
CA PHE A 545 4.95 -19.49 -24.70
C PHE A 545 3.49 -19.41 -24.24
N MET A 546 3.14 -18.35 -23.50
CA MET A 546 1.77 -18.16 -23.03
C MET A 546 0.80 -17.89 -24.18
N LEU A 547 1.21 -17.11 -25.19
CA LEU A 547 0.40 -16.85 -26.39
C LEU A 547 0.00 -18.14 -27.12
N ASN A 548 0.94 -19.07 -27.27
CA ASN A 548 0.70 -20.37 -27.93
C ASN A 548 -0.34 -21.26 -27.21
N ARG A 549 -0.80 -20.86 -26.02
CA ARG A 549 -1.79 -21.57 -25.21
C ARG A 549 -3.17 -20.93 -25.27
N PHE A 550 -3.30 -19.79 -25.94
CA PHE A 550 -4.61 -19.23 -26.26
C PHE A 550 -5.34 -20.20 -27.18
N PRO A 551 -6.65 -20.45 -26.95
CA PRO A 551 -7.41 -21.35 -27.80
C PRO A 551 -7.39 -20.83 -29.23
N SER A 552 -7.01 -21.70 -30.18
CA SER A 552 -7.19 -21.43 -31.60
C SER A 552 -8.69 -21.28 -31.85
N SER A 553 -9.11 -20.10 -32.28
CA SER A 553 -10.49 -19.79 -32.65
C SER A 553 -11.01 -20.71 -33.77
#